data_AF-A0A034WYP3-F1
#
_entry.id   AF-A0A034WYP3-F1
#
_cell.length_a   1.000
_cell.length_b   1.000
_cell.length_c   1.000
_cell.angle_alpha   90.00
_cell.angle_beta   90.00
_cell.angle_gamma   90.00
#
_symmetry.space_group_name_H-M   'P 1'
#
loop_
_entity.id
_entity.type
_entity.pdbx_description
1 polymer ?
#
loop_
_entity_poly.entity_id
_entity_poly.type
_entity_poly.pdbx_seq_one_letter_code
_entity_poly.pdbx_strand_id
1 'polypeptide(L)'
;RASPATAYLGGVKAIGGTIGVSGHVDRTDCVGSANVTYHVNSIAKWAMDAGKSAGVVTTTRITHASPAGVYAHVAERDWENDSEVKGDCGTDTVVQDIAYQLIHGEVGSKLSVILGGGKREFIDSKLYAAGKRSDGRNLIEEYKQQSSRNAYVETLDELNSLNVTEVDRLLGLFQDNHLLYHLETNEQSNQPTLAELTRKSIEFLSRNDEGYFIFIEGGRIDHGHHDTYARLALDETLEFAKAIQLARELTNETDTLIVVTADHSHAMSYSGYADRGNDIF
;
A
#
# COMPACT_ATOMS: atom_id res chain seq x y z
N ARG A 1 -6.20 -10.32 4.93
CA ARG A 1 -5.81 -8.98 4.41
C ARG A 1 -6.88 -7.88 4.59
N ALA A 2 -8.00 -7.86 3.88
CA ALA A 2 -8.94 -6.70 3.89
C ALA A 2 -9.54 -6.33 5.26
N SER A 3 -10.33 -7.22 5.89
CA SER A 3 -10.91 -6.90 7.20
C SER A 3 -9.88 -6.76 8.34
N PRO A 4 -8.76 -7.52 8.36
CA PRO A 4 -7.65 -7.21 9.27
C PRO A 4 -7.11 -5.78 9.12
N ALA A 5 -6.94 -5.27 7.88
CA ALA A 5 -6.46 -3.91 7.65
C ALA A 5 -7.37 -2.86 8.31
N THR A 6 -8.68 -3.01 8.17
CA THR A 6 -9.67 -2.17 8.87
C THR A 6 -9.50 -2.25 10.39
N ALA A 7 -9.18 -3.42 10.93
CA ALA A 7 -8.99 -3.61 12.37
C ALA A 7 -7.71 -2.93 12.89
N TYR A 8 -6.54 -3.21 12.31
CA TYR A 8 -5.27 -2.69 12.85
C TYR A 8 -4.99 -1.24 12.42
N LEU A 9 -5.61 -0.73 11.35
CA LEU A 9 -5.47 0.69 10.94
C LEU A 9 -6.62 1.56 11.43
N GLY A 10 -7.84 1.02 11.53
CA GLY A 10 -9.04 1.77 11.90
C GLY A 10 -9.59 1.47 13.31
N GLY A 11 -9.05 0.46 14.00
CA GLY A 11 -9.48 0.09 15.35
C GLY A 11 -10.81 -0.66 15.42
N VAL A 12 -11.38 -1.06 14.28
CA VAL A 12 -12.70 -1.71 14.18
C VAL A 12 -12.61 -3.00 13.36
N LYS A 13 -13.07 -4.12 13.92
CA LYS A 13 -13.21 -5.36 13.14
C LYS A 13 -14.36 -5.23 12.14
N ALA A 14 -14.14 -5.76 10.94
CA ALA A 14 -15.07 -5.65 9.81
C ALA A 14 -15.35 -7.01 9.15
N ILE A 15 -16.27 -7.01 8.18
CA ILE A 15 -16.64 -8.20 7.40
C ILE A 15 -15.53 -8.56 6.41
N GLY A 16 -15.25 -9.86 6.27
CA GLY A 16 -14.22 -10.35 5.35
C GLY A 16 -14.42 -9.84 3.92
N GLY A 17 -13.35 -9.30 3.31
CA GLY A 17 -13.37 -8.71 1.97
C GLY A 17 -13.59 -7.19 1.96
N THR A 18 -14.09 -6.60 3.05
CA THR A 18 -14.31 -5.14 3.16
C THR A 18 -13.07 -4.39 3.67
N ILE A 19 -12.94 -3.11 3.30
CA ILE A 19 -11.83 -2.22 3.69
C ILE A 19 -12.40 -0.89 4.17
N GLY A 20 -11.99 -0.43 5.35
CA GLY A 20 -12.34 0.90 5.86
C GLY A 20 -13.83 1.11 6.13
N VAL A 21 -14.62 0.05 6.22
CA VAL A 21 -16.06 0.12 6.55
C VAL A 21 -16.37 -0.78 7.74
N SER A 22 -17.36 -0.39 8.53
CA SER A 22 -17.78 -1.13 9.72
C SER A 22 -18.50 -2.44 9.36
N GLY A 23 -18.75 -3.29 10.36
CA GLY A 23 -19.51 -4.54 10.18
C GLY A 23 -20.99 -4.38 9.78
N HIS A 24 -21.46 -3.16 9.50
CA HIS A 24 -22.78 -2.92 8.90
C HIS A 24 -22.79 -3.09 7.37
N VAL A 25 -21.62 -3.08 6.72
CA VAL A 25 -21.49 -3.16 5.27
C VAL A 25 -21.13 -4.59 4.90
N ASP A 26 -22.08 -5.30 4.30
CA ASP A 26 -21.81 -6.63 3.75
C ASP A 26 -20.84 -6.56 2.58
N ARG A 27 -20.13 -7.66 2.32
CA ARG A 27 -19.21 -7.74 1.18
C ARG A 27 -19.98 -7.48 -0.12
N THR A 28 -19.43 -6.64 -0.98
CA THR A 28 -20.04 -6.25 -2.28
C THR A 28 -21.31 -5.37 -2.14
N ASP A 29 -21.65 -4.89 -0.94
CA ASP A 29 -22.74 -3.90 -0.78
C ASP A 29 -22.30 -2.51 -1.29
N CYS A 30 -22.60 -2.22 -2.54
CA CYS A 30 -22.28 -0.95 -3.19
C CYS A 30 -22.89 0.27 -2.48
N VAL A 31 -24.12 0.16 -1.98
CA VAL A 31 -24.81 1.28 -1.33
C VAL A 31 -24.23 1.51 0.07
N GLY A 32 -24.03 0.44 0.83
CA GLY A 32 -23.36 0.49 2.12
C GLY A 32 -21.93 1.01 2.02
N SER A 33 -21.19 0.63 0.97
CA SER A 33 -19.84 1.12 0.68
C SER A 33 -19.79 2.64 0.52
N ALA A 34 -20.77 3.23 -0.14
CA ALA A 34 -20.83 4.67 -0.38
C ALA A 34 -21.34 5.47 0.84
N ASN A 35 -21.89 4.79 1.85
CA ASN A 35 -22.43 5.46 3.02
C ASN A 35 -21.33 5.83 4.03
N VAL A 36 -21.01 7.12 4.07
CA VAL A 36 -19.98 7.68 4.96
C VAL A 36 -20.23 7.43 6.45
N THR A 37 -21.47 7.18 6.88
CA THR A 37 -21.74 6.85 8.31
C THR A 37 -21.20 5.48 8.72
N TYR A 38 -20.88 4.62 7.75
CA TYR A 38 -20.29 3.31 7.98
C TYR A 38 -18.78 3.30 7.78
N HIS A 39 -18.17 4.42 7.36
CA HIS A 39 -16.74 4.52 7.14
C HIS A 39 -15.99 4.52 8.47
N VAL A 40 -14.86 3.82 8.50
CA VAL A 40 -13.94 3.72 9.63
C VAL A 40 -12.66 4.46 9.25
N ASN A 41 -12.39 5.56 9.94
CA ASN A 41 -11.19 6.36 9.71
C ASN A 41 -9.94 5.66 10.20
N SER A 42 -8.90 5.65 9.38
CA SER A 42 -7.60 5.07 9.71
C SER A 42 -6.77 5.96 10.64
N ILE A 43 -5.75 5.39 11.27
CA ILE A 43 -4.73 6.13 12.03
C ILE A 43 -3.99 7.18 11.18
N ALA A 44 -3.88 6.99 9.86
CA ALA A 44 -3.31 7.99 8.97
C ALA A 44 -4.21 9.24 8.87
N LYS A 45 -5.53 9.04 8.79
CA LYS A 45 -6.49 10.15 8.85
C LYS A 45 -6.36 10.91 10.18
N TRP A 46 -6.31 10.19 11.30
CA TRP A 46 -6.14 10.79 12.63
C TRP A 46 -4.80 11.54 12.77
N ALA A 47 -3.72 11.01 12.20
CA ALA A 47 -2.42 11.67 12.19
C ALA A 47 -2.47 12.99 11.40
N MET A 48 -3.07 12.98 10.21
CA MET A 48 -3.22 14.19 9.38
C MET A 48 -4.14 15.23 10.01
N ASP A 49 -5.23 14.81 10.66
CA ASP A 49 -6.12 15.72 11.40
C ASP A 49 -5.39 16.40 12.57
N ALA A 50 -4.33 15.77 13.09
CA ALA A 50 -3.44 16.32 14.11
C ALA A 50 -2.24 17.10 13.53
N GLY A 51 -2.21 17.38 12.21
CA GLY A 51 -1.14 18.16 11.56
C GLY A 51 0.10 17.36 11.16
N LYS A 52 0.12 16.05 11.41
CA LYS A 52 1.24 15.17 11.05
C LYS A 52 1.20 14.79 9.57
N SER A 53 2.36 14.48 9.00
CA SER A 53 2.42 13.89 7.66
C SER A 53 2.03 12.40 7.70
N ALA A 54 1.56 11.85 6.59
CA ALA A 54 1.24 10.43 6.49
C ALA A 54 1.77 9.80 5.19
N GLY A 55 2.22 8.55 5.27
CA GLY A 55 2.67 7.79 4.12
C GLY A 55 2.34 6.31 4.16
N VAL A 56 2.41 5.67 2.99
CA VAL A 56 2.11 4.26 2.78
C VAL A 56 3.15 3.65 1.83
N VAL A 57 3.72 2.53 2.24
CA VAL A 57 4.79 1.82 1.54
C VAL A 57 4.48 0.33 1.52
N THR A 58 4.61 -0.33 0.37
CA THR A 58 4.36 -1.77 0.25
C THR A 58 5.14 -2.40 -0.90
N THR A 59 5.38 -3.71 -0.83
CA THR A 59 5.80 -4.52 -1.97
C THR A 59 4.62 -5.06 -2.81
N THR A 60 3.38 -4.72 -2.47
CA THR A 60 2.19 -5.10 -3.24
C THR A 60 1.75 -3.98 -4.19
N ARG A 61 0.55 -4.10 -4.77
CA ARG A 61 -0.07 -2.97 -5.48
C ARG A 61 -0.47 -1.97 -4.39
N ILE A 62 -0.31 -0.68 -4.62
CA ILE A 62 -0.68 0.31 -3.61
C ILE A 62 -2.20 0.35 -3.32
N THR A 63 -2.98 -0.22 -4.23
CA THR A 63 -4.43 -0.47 -4.17
C THR A 63 -4.80 -1.80 -3.51
N HIS A 64 -3.81 -2.63 -3.15
CA HIS A 64 -4.07 -3.90 -2.47
C HIS A 64 -4.66 -3.68 -1.08
N ALA A 65 -5.25 -4.73 -0.50
CA ALA A 65 -6.11 -4.60 0.67
C ALA A 65 -5.43 -3.99 1.92
N SER A 66 -4.18 -4.36 2.21
CA SER A 66 -3.45 -3.83 3.36
C SER A 66 -3.13 -2.32 3.23
N PRO A 67 -2.46 -1.84 2.16
CA PRO A 67 -2.21 -0.40 2.00
C PRO A 67 -3.51 0.39 1.81
N ALA A 68 -4.52 -0.19 1.14
CA ALA A 68 -5.82 0.45 0.98
C ALA A 68 -6.52 0.72 2.33
N GLY A 69 -6.31 -0.10 3.36
CA GLY A 69 -6.83 0.18 4.70
C GLY A 69 -6.30 1.48 5.34
N VAL A 70 -5.25 2.08 4.77
CA VAL A 70 -4.76 3.40 5.18
C VAL A 70 -5.70 4.50 4.72
N TYR A 71 -6.40 4.37 3.58
CA TYR A 71 -7.06 5.50 2.93
C TYR A 71 -8.42 5.23 2.27
N ALA A 72 -8.78 3.98 2.02
CA ALA A 72 -9.95 3.62 1.22
C ALA A 72 -11.11 3.08 2.07
N HIS A 73 -12.31 3.27 1.54
CA HIS A 73 -13.57 2.75 2.07
C HIS A 73 -14.30 2.00 0.95
N VAL A 74 -14.25 0.66 0.99
CA VAL A 74 -14.87 -0.21 -0.02
C VAL A 74 -15.48 -1.47 0.60
N ALA A 75 -16.65 -1.88 0.09
CA ALA A 75 -17.29 -3.14 0.47
C ALA A 75 -16.65 -4.38 -0.18
N GLU A 76 -15.78 -4.19 -1.16
CA GLU A 76 -15.05 -5.27 -1.84
C GLU A 76 -13.61 -4.84 -2.11
N ARG A 77 -12.67 -5.66 -1.66
CA ARG A 77 -11.24 -5.39 -1.75
C ARG A 77 -10.70 -5.46 -3.18
N ASP A 78 -11.42 -6.15 -4.06
CA ASP A 78 -11.03 -6.34 -5.45
C ASP A 78 -11.43 -5.13 -6.32
N TRP A 79 -12.16 -4.15 -5.76
CA TRP A 79 -12.47 -2.86 -6.40
C TRP A 79 -11.26 -1.91 -6.50
N GLU A 80 -10.14 -2.44 -6.98
CA GLU A 80 -8.88 -1.71 -7.13
C GLU A 80 -8.95 -0.61 -8.21
N ASN A 81 -9.79 -0.83 -9.24
CA ASN A 81 -10.03 0.09 -10.34
C ASN A 81 -11.54 0.15 -10.70
N ASP A 82 -11.93 1.09 -11.56
CA ASP A 82 -13.33 1.33 -11.93
C ASP A 82 -14.01 0.16 -12.64
N SER A 83 -13.26 -0.65 -13.40
CA SER A 83 -13.82 -1.80 -14.13
C SER A 83 -14.36 -2.86 -13.17
N GLU A 84 -13.67 -3.09 -12.05
CA GLU A 84 -14.08 -4.04 -11.01
C GLU A 84 -15.34 -3.54 -10.29
N VAL A 85 -15.39 -2.24 -9.94
CA VAL A 85 -16.58 -1.62 -9.35
C VAL A 85 -17.78 -1.71 -10.29
N LYS A 86 -17.59 -1.42 -11.59
CA LYS A 86 -18.65 -1.53 -12.60
C LYS A 86 -19.16 -2.96 -12.75
N GLY A 87 -18.28 -3.95 -12.60
CA GLY A 87 -18.62 -5.37 -12.63
C GLY A 87 -19.66 -5.75 -11.58
N ASP A 88 -19.49 -5.24 -10.36
CA ASP A 88 -20.36 -5.60 -9.22
C ASP A 88 -21.52 -4.60 -9.00
N CYS A 89 -21.28 -3.31 -9.23
CA CYS A 89 -22.21 -2.22 -8.90
C CYS A 89 -22.92 -1.61 -10.11
N GLY A 90 -22.57 -2.01 -11.34
CA GLY A 90 -23.10 -1.44 -12.58
C GLY A 90 -22.43 -0.12 -13.00
N THR A 91 -22.70 0.33 -14.22
CA THR A 91 -22.03 1.48 -14.84
C THR A 91 -22.41 2.84 -14.27
N ASP A 92 -23.60 2.94 -13.69
CA ASP A 92 -24.14 4.19 -13.11
C ASP A 92 -23.83 4.32 -11.61
N THR A 93 -22.94 3.47 -11.09
CA THR A 93 -22.54 3.47 -9.68
C THR A 93 -21.83 4.76 -9.27
N VAL A 94 -22.07 5.18 -8.03
CA VAL A 94 -21.37 6.30 -7.39
C VAL A 94 -20.15 5.85 -6.58
N VAL A 95 -19.98 4.54 -6.42
CA VAL A 95 -18.86 3.95 -5.68
C VAL A 95 -17.56 4.29 -6.39
N GLN A 96 -16.62 4.85 -5.65
CA GLN A 96 -15.30 5.17 -6.15
C GLN A 96 -14.35 3.99 -5.89
N ASP A 97 -13.60 3.58 -6.91
CA ASP A 97 -12.58 2.54 -6.79
C ASP A 97 -11.41 2.96 -5.90
N ILE A 98 -10.64 1.99 -5.41
CA ILE A 98 -9.51 2.24 -4.49
C ILE A 98 -8.47 3.17 -5.13
N ALA A 99 -8.11 2.98 -6.42
CA ALA A 99 -7.14 3.87 -7.09
C ALA A 99 -7.64 5.32 -7.16
N TYR A 100 -8.93 5.53 -7.43
CA TYR A 100 -9.53 6.86 -7.39
C TYR A 100 -9.47 7.46 -5.97
N GLN A 101 -9.84 6.68 -4.95
CA GLN A 101 -9.79 7.13 -3.55
C GLN A 101 -8.36 7.49 -3.10
N LEU A 102 -7.34 6.84 -3.65
CA LEU A 102 -5.94 7.21 -3.39
C LEU A 102 -5.59 8.59 -3.94
N ILE A 103 -6.06 8.95 -5.13
CA ILE A 103 -5.68 10.22 -5.78
C ILE A 103 -6.59 11.38 -5.35
N HIS A 104 -7.89 11.12 -5.17
CA HIS A 104 -8.92 12.14 -4.97
C HIS A 104 -9.69 12.01 -3.66
N GLY A 105 -9.57 10.88 -2.96
CA GLY A 105 -10.27 10.64 -1.69
C GLY A 105 -9.73 11.50 -0.54
N GLU A 106 -10.50 11.59 0.55
CA GLU A 106 -10.21 12.49 1.68
C GLU A 106 -8.81 12.27 2.30
N VAL A 107 -8.42 11.00 2.44
CA VAL A 107 -7.12 10.59 2.99
C VAL A 107 -6.07 10.54 1.90
N GLY A 108 -6.33 9.78 0.83
CA GLY A 108 -5.35 9.51 -0.23
C GLY A 108 -4.79 10.78 -0.87
N SER A 109 -5.65 11.76 -1.14
CA SER A 109 -5.26 13.05 -1.74
C SER A 109 -4.33 13.91 -0.85
N LYS A 110 -4.13 13.52 0.41
CA LYS A 110 -3.28 14.23 1.38
C LYS A 110 -2.05 13.43 1.83
N LEU A 111 -1.95 12.16 1.43
CA LEU A 111 -0.76 11.36 1.72
C LEU A 111 0.47 12.00 1.05
N SER A 112 1.53 12.15 1.85
CA SER A 112 2.80 12.78 1.44
C SER A 112 3.70 11.80 0.70
N VAL A 113 3.65 10.51 1.05
CA VAL A 113 4.48 9.46 0.42
C VAL A 113 3.64 8.23 0.15
N ILE A 114 3.65 7.77 -1.10
CA ILE A 114 2.85 6.65 -1.59
C ILE A 114 3.76 5.81 -2.48
N LEU A 115 4.30 4.69 -1.97
CA LEU A 115 5.29 3.88 -2.68
C LEU A 115 4.88 2.40 -2.76
N GLY A 116 4.84 1.85 -3.97
CA GLY A 116 4.55 0.44 -4.19
C GLY A 116 4.45 0.10 -5.67
N GLY A 117 3.68 -0.94 -6.01
CA GLY A 117 3.35 -1.29 -7.38
C GLY A 117 1.93 -0.89 -7.75
N GLY A 118 1.42 -1.43 -8.86
CA GLY A 118 0.02 -1.34 -9.24
C GLY A 118 -0.31 -0.27 -10.27
N LYS A 119 0.68 0.19 -11.05
CA LYS A 119 0.48 1.20 -12.10
C LYS A 119 -0.71 0.89 -13.02
N ARG A 120 -0.97 -0.38 -13.29
CA ARG A 120 -2.08 -0.80 -14.15
C ARG A 120 -3.47 -0.36 -13.65
N GLU A 121 -3.65 -0.20 -12.33
CA GLU A 121 -4.95 0.15 -11.74
C GLU A 121 -5.30 1.65 -11.94
N PHE A 122 -4.31 2.47 -12.34
CA PHE A 122 -4.43 3.93 -12.45
C PHE A 122 -4.69 4.43 -13.88
N ILE A 123 -4.55 3.59 -14.90
CA ILE A 123 -4.59 4.02 -16.30
C ILE A 123 -5.58 3.18 -17.09
N ASP A 124 -6.38 3.84 -17.93
CA ASP A 124 -7.28 3.20 -18.88
C ASP A 124 -6.54 2.34 -19.89
N SER A 125 -7.11 1.17 -20.16
CA SER A 125 -6.57 0.19 -21.12
C SER A 125 -6.36 0.73 -22.54
N LYS A 126 -7.07 1.80 -22.94
CA LYS A 126 -6.89 2.50 -24.22
C LYS A 126 -5.70 3.47 -24.21
N LEU A 127 -5.27 3.93 -23.04
CA LEU A 127 -4.15 4.86 -22.87
C LEU A 127 -2.83 4.12 -22.56
N TYR A 128 -2.94 2.95 -21.91
CA TYR A 128 -1.81 2.12 -21.55
C TYR A 128 -2.18 0.65 -21.67
N ALA A 129 -1.39 -0.13 -22.41
CA ALA A 129 -1.75 -1.50 -22.79
C ALA A 129 -1.94 -2.45 -21.58
N ALA A 130 -1.19 -2.26 -20.50
CA ALA A 130 -1.37 -3.05 -19.27
C ALA A 130 -2.48 -2.50 -18.37
N GLY A 131 -3.00 -1.30 -18.66
CA GLY A 131 -4.02 -0.59 -17.90
C GLY A 131 -5.31 -1.39 -17.70
N LYS A 132 -5.93 -1.20 -16.54
CA LYS A 132 -7.15 -1.90 -16.11
C LYS A 132 -8.37 -1.00 -16.01
N ARG A 133 -8.19 0.32 -16.09
CA ARG A 133 -9.34 1.23 -16.08
C ARG A 133 -10.13 1.16 -17.39
N SER A 134 -11.42 1.50 -17.32
CA SER A 134 -12.35 1.53 -18.46
C SER A 134 -13.14 2.84 -18.58
N ASP A 135 -12.70 3.89 -17.87
CA ASP A 135 -13.34 5.21 -17.80
C ASP A 135 -12.63 6.30 -18.62
N GLY A 136 -11.60 5.94 -19.39
CA GLY A 136 -10.81 6.86 -20.21
C GLY A 136 -9.83 7.72 -19.42
N ARG A 137 -9.57 7.41 -18.14
CA ARG A 137 -8.77 8.25 -17.26
C ARG A 137 -7.34 7.76 -17.09
N ASN A 138 -6.47 8.70 -16.73
CA ASN A 138 -5.11 8.45 -16.27
C ASN A 138 -4.91 9.18 -14.95
N LEU A 139 -5.10 8.45 -13.85
CA LEU A 139 -5.05 9.00 -12.51
C LEU A 139 -3.66 9.48 -12.11
N ILE A 140 -2.59 8.95 -12.74
CA ILE A 140 -1.21 9.42 -12.52
C ILE A 140 -1.03 10.82 -13.10
N GLU A 141 -1.56 11.08 -14.30
CA GLU A 141 -1.52 12.42 -14.89
C GLU A 141 -2.41 13.39 -14.11
N GLU A 142 -3.58 12.96 -13.65
CA GLU A 142 -4.42 13.76 -12.76
C GLU A 142 -3.68 14.12 -11.45
N TYR A 143 -2.98 13.16 -10.84
CA TYR A 143 -2.14 13.40 -9.67
C TYR A 143 -1.04 14.45 -9.95
N LYS A 144 -0.35 14.36 -11.08
CA LYS A 144 0.68 15.36 -11.47
C LYS A 144 0.07 16.74 -11.72
N GLN A 145 -1.15 16.81 -12.22
CA GLN A 145 -1.85 18.07 -12.50
C GLN A 145 -2.38 18.78 -11.23
N GLN A 146 -2.55 18.06 -10.12
CA GLN A 146 -3.01 18.65 -8.86
C GLN A 146 -2.02 19.68 -8.29
N SER A 147 -0.71 19.49 -8.51
CA SER A 147 0.33 20.43 -8.04
C SER A 147 1.64 20.22 -8.78
N SER A 148 2.34 21.32 -9.09
CA SER A 148 3.71 21.26 -9.65
C SER A 148 4.75 20.70 -8.65
N ARG A 149 4.39 20.58 -7.37
CA ARG A 149 5.22 19.98 -6.31
C ARG A 149 4.87 18.51 -6.04
N ASN A 150 4.02 17.90 -6.86
CA ASN A 150 3.80 16.45 -6.86
C ASN A 150 4.86 15.77 -7.73
N ALA A 151 5.60 14.83 -7.16
CA ALA A 151 6.54 14.00 -7.89
C ALA A 151 5.97 12.61 -8.15
N TYR A 152 6.26 12.08 -9.33
CA TYR A 152 5.95 10.72 -9.72
C TYR A 152 7.23 10.02 -10.21
N VAL A 153 7.48 8.81 -9.72
CA VAL A 153 8.66 8.00 -10.07
C VAL A 153 8.27 6.54 -10.34
N GLU A 154 9.01 5.87 -11.21
CA GLU A 154 8.79 4.47 -11.60
C GLU A 154 10.01 3.58 -11.38
N THR A 155 11.17 4.14 -11.05
CA THR A 155 12.43 3.38 -10.91
C THR A 155 13.19 3.73 -9.62
N LEU A 156 14.11 2.86 -9.21
CA LEU A 156 15.02 3.12 -8.10
C LEU A 156 15.92 4.33 -8.40
N ASP A 157 16.40 4.48 -9.63
CA ASP A 157 17.24 5.63 -10.02
C ASP A 157 16.49 6.96 -9.90
N GLU A 158 15.23 7.02 -10.36
CA GLU A 158 14.38 8.20 -10.22
C GLU A 158 14.08 8.51 -8.74
N LEU A 159 13.79 7.47 -7.95
CA LEU A 159 13.57 7.60 -6.51
C LEU A 159 14.81 8.16 -5.79
N ASN A 160 16.00 7.68 -6.14
CA ASN A 160 17.27 8.12 -5.56
C ASN A 160 17.65 9.54 -5.98
N SER A 161 17.31 9.91 -7.22
CA SER A 161 17.62 11.23 -7.78
C SER A 161 16.68 12.34 -7.28
N LEU A 162 15.58 11.97 -6.64
CA LEU A 162 14.57 12.92 -6.17
C LEU A 162 15.09 13.79 -5.02
N ASN A 163 15.14 15.11 -5.24
CA ASN A 163 15.32 16.07 -4.16
C ASN A 163 13.99 16.24 -3.40
N VAL A 164 13.86 15.57 -2.26
CA VAL A 164 12.61 15.59 -1.48
C VAL A 164 12.22 17.01 -1.07
N THR A 165 13.17 17.94 -0.88
CA THR A 165 12.92 19.33 -0.41
C THR A 165 12.05 20.17 -1.36
N GLU A 166 12.02 19.81 -2.64
CA GLU A 166 11.24 20.51 -3.68
C GLU A 166 9.85 19.89 -3.88
N VAL A 167 9.54 18.81 -3.17
CA VAL A 167 8.37 17.96 -3.39
C VAL A 167 7.51 17.92 -2.13
N ASP A 168 6.19 18.07 -2.32
CA ASP A 168 5.19 18.01 -1.25
C ASP A 168 4.52 16.64 -1.17
N ARG A 169 4.35 15.98 -2.31
CA ARG A 169 3.82 14.61 -2.40
C ARG A 169 4.61 13.78 -3.37
N LEU A 170 4.87 12.53 -3.00
CA LEU A 170 5.59 11.54 -3.80
C LEU A 170 4.72 10.31 -4.05
N LEU A 171 4.48 10.01 -5.33
CA LEU A 171 3.87 8.77 -5.80
C LEU A 171 4.92 7.95 -6.54
N GLY A 172 5.23 6.76 -6.06
CA GLY A 172 6.16 5.82 -6.69
C GLY A 172 5.46 4.53 -7.06
N LEU A 173 5.34 4.22 -8.35
CA LEU A 173 4.72 2.99 -8.85
C LEU A 173 5.74 2.20 -9.69
N PHE A 174 6.41 1.23 -9.07
CA PHE A 174 7.60 0.59 -9.62
C PHE A 174 7.33 -0.64 -10.49
N GLN A 175 6.08 -1.10 -10.52
CA GLN A 175 5.61 -2.22 -11.33
C GLN A 175 4.16 -2.00 -11.76
N ASP A 176 3.78 -2.61 -12.89
CA ASP A 176 2.38 -2.65 -13.33
C ASP A 176 1.48 -3.36 -12.32
N ASN A 177 1.99 -4.42 -11.69
CA ASN A 177 1.33 -5.21 -10.68
C ASN A 177 2.06 -5.04 -9.33
N HIS A 178 2.12 -6.05 -8.49
CA HIS A 178 2.98 -6.10 -7.32
C HIS A 178 4.45 -5.91 -7.71
N LEU A 179 5.27 -5.45 -6.75
CA LEU A 179 6.71 -5.54 -6.90
C LEU A 179 7.12 -7.01 -7.11
N LEU A 180 8.23 -7.21 -7.83
CA LEU A 180 8.87 -8.52 -7.96
C LEU A 180 9.29 -9.02 -6.58
N TYR A 181 9.34 -10.35 -6.40
CA TYR A 181 10.02 -10.91 -5.24
C TYR A 181 11.48 -10.47 -5.24
N HIS A 182 12.05 -10.22 -4.07
CA HIS A 182 13.44 -9.77 -3.95
C HIS A 182 14.42 -10.77 -4.61
N LEU A 183 14.28 -12.08 -4.41
CA LEU A 183 15.08 -13.10 -5.12
C LEU A 183 14.91 -13.10 -6.65
N GLU A 184 13.88 -12.48 -7.20
CA GLU A 184 13.63 -12.38 -8.64
C GLU A 184 14.12 -11.05 -9.22
N THR A 185 14.59 -10.13 -8.37
CA THR A 185 15.17 -8.86 -8.82
C THR A 185 16.61 -9.02 -9.28
N ASN A 186 17.02 -8.14 -10.19
CA ASN A 186 18.38 -7.98 -10.67
C ASN A 186 18.63 -6.51 -11.02
N GLU A 187 19.85 -6.18 -11.45
CA GLU A 187 20.22 -4.81 -11.85
C GLU A 187 19.31 -4.24 -12.95
N GLN A 188 18.79 -5.09 -13.85
CA GLN A 188 17.88 -4.67 -14.93
C GLN A 188 16.45 -4.40 -14.44
N SER A 189 16.07 -4.89 -13.27
CA SER A 189 14.73 -4.70 -12.72
C SER A 189 14.48 -3.26 -12.31
N ASN A 190 15.54 -2.53 -11.94
CA ASN A 190 15.52 -1.11 -11.50
C ASN A 190 14.38 -0.79 -10.50
N GLN A 191 14.06 -1.76 -9.65
CA GLN A 191 13.03 -1.68 -8.62
C GLN A 191 13.70 -1.48 -7.26
N PRO A 192 13.18 -0.61 -6.39
CA PRO A 192 13.68 -0.46 -5.04
C PRO A 192 13.31 -1.66 -4.14
N THR A 193 14.22 -1.99 -3.24
CA THR A 193 13.97 -2.87 -2.09
C THR A 193 13.04 -2.19 -1.08
N LEU A 194 12.41 -2.98 -0.19
CA LEU A 194 11.56 -2.42 0.85
C LEU A 194 12.35 -1.51 1.82
N ALA A 195 13.64 -1.81 2.04
CA ALA A 195 14.53 -0.98 2.84
C ALA A 195 14.78 0.39 2.16
N GLU A 196 14.99 0.43 0.84
CA GLU A 196 15.17 1.69 0.10
C GLU A 196 13.89 2.54 0.08
N LEU A 197 12.74 1.91 -0.12
CA LEU A 197 11.44 2.58 0.01
C LEU A 197 11.25 3.17 1.41
N THR A 198 11.61 2.41 2.45
CA THR A 198 11.55 2.84 3.85
C THR A 198 12.46 4.04 4.10
N ARG A 199 13.71 3.99 3.63
CA ARG A 199 14.68 5.09 3.75
C ARG A 199 14.11 6.38 3.18
N LYS A 200 13.69 6.34 1.92
CA LYS A 200 13.20 7.54 1.21
C LYS A 200 11.95 8.10 1.86
N SER A 201 11.07 7.23 2.38
CA SER A 201 9.85 7.66 3.05
C SER A 201 10.12 8.34 4.39
N ILE A 202 11.03 7.80 5.21
CA ILE A 202 11.43 8.45 6.46
C ILE A 202 12.15 9.78 6.18
N GLU A 203 13.05 9.81 5.21
CA GLU A 203 13.72 11.04 4.75
C GLU A 203 12.70 12.12 4.36
N PHE A 204 11.63 11.74 3.64
CA PHE A 204 10.60 12.67 3.21
C PHE A 204 9.70 13.14 4.36
N LEU A 205 9.22 12.22 5.20
CA LEU A 205 8.22 12.47 6.24
C LEU A 205 8.80 13.17 7.48
N SER A 206 10.07 12.90 7.81
CA SER A 206 10.77 13.50 8.96
C SER A 206 10.96 15.02 8.87
N ARG A 207 10.63 15.62 7.72
CA ARG A 207 10.66 17.08 7.51
C ARG A 207 9.50 17.82 8.18
N ASN A 208 8.45 17.10 8.59
CA ASN A 208 7.36 17.70 9.35
C ASN A 208 7.68 17.61 10.84
N ASP A 209 7.94 18.76 11.47
CA ASP A 209 8.25 18.86 12.91
C ASP A 209 7.08 18.43 13.81
N GLU A 210 5.84 18.43 13.30
CA GLU A 210 4.70 17.85 14.01
C GLU A 210 4.76 16.31 14.04
N GLY A 211 5.66 15.69 13.27
CA GLY A 211 5.85 14.24 13.16
C GLY A 211 5.05 13.60 12.04
N TYR A 212 5.02 12.27 12.01
CA TYR A 212 4.40 11.52 10.92
C TYR A 212 3.84 10.16 11.34
N PHE A 213 2.96 9.64 10.51
CA PHE A 213 2.58 8.23 10.47
C PHE A 213 3.10 7.60 9.17
N ILE A 214 3.63 6.39 9.23
CA ILE A 214 3.96 5.62 8.03
C ILE A 214 3.55 4.16 8.22
N PHE A 215 2.86 3.61 7.21
CA PHE A 215 2.58 2.18 7.10
C PHE A 215 3.57 1.54 6.11
N ILE A 216 4.24 0.47 6.53
CA ILE A 216 5.23 -0.25 5.71
C ILE A 216 4.87 -1.74 5.70
N GLU A 217 4.64 -2.31 4.51
CA GLU A 217 4.19 -3.69 4.34
C GLU A 217 5.19 -4.56 3.56
N GLY A 218 5.66 -5.64 4.18
CA GLY A 218 6.27 -6.79 3.51
C GLY A 218 5.20 -7.69 2.87
N GLY A 219 4.48 -7.17 1.87
CA GLY A 219 3.24 -7.78 1.39
C GLY A 219 3.39 -9.00 0.48
N ARG A 220 4.61 -9.30 0.01
CA ARG A 220 4.95 -10.46 -0.84
C ARG A 220 5.36 -11.71 -0.04
N ILE A 221 5.65 -11.59 1.27
CA ILE A 221 5.31 -12.67 2.24
C ILE A 221 3.82 -13.01 1.99
N ASP A 222 3.16 -14.04 2.48
CA ASP A 222 1.76 -14.35 2.08
C ASP A 222 1.55 -14.73 0.61
N HIS A 223 1.91 -13.94 -0.41
CA HIS A 223 1.89 -14.42 -1.80
C HIS A 223 2.81 -15.63 -1.93
N GLY A 224 4.04 -15.55 -1.39
CA GLY A 224 4.96 -16.68 -1.37
C GLY A 224 4.40 -17.88 -0.59
N HIS A 225 3.58 -17.66 0.43
CA HIS A 225 2.91 -18.75 1.15
C HIS A 225 1.72 -19.33 0.39
N HIS A 226 0.90 -18.51 -0.27
CA HIS A 226 -0.21 -18.94 -1.11
C HIS A 226 0.27 -19.81 -2.26
N ASP A 227 1.41 -19.47 -2.85
CA ASP A 227 2.06 -20.24 -3.92
C ASP A 227 2.85 -21.45 -3.39
N THR A 228 2.91 -21.64 -2.07
CA THR A 228 3.72 -22.68 -1.39
C THR A 228 5.23 -22.57 -1.63
N TYR A 229 5.71 -21.38 -1.99
CA TYR A 229 7.12 -21.06 -2.17
C TYR A 229 7.75 -20.52 -0.89
N ALA A 230 8.03 -21.42 0.06
CA ALA A 230 8.62 -21.09 1.35
C ALA A 230 9.91 -20.25 1.25
N ARG A 231 10.73 -20.48 0.20
CA ARG A 231 11.97 -19.71 -0.05
C ARG A 231 11.70 -18.25 -0.31
N LEU A 232 10.74 -17.96 -1.18
CA LEU A 232 10.35 -16.59 -1.50
C LEU A 232 9.68 -15.93 -0.28
N ALA A 233 8.82 -16.65 0.45
CA ALA A 233 8.18 -16.10 1.64
C ALA A 233 9.18 -15.74 2.76
N LEU A 234 10.19 -16.59 3.01
CA LEU A 234 11.21 -16.33 4.02
C LEU A 234 12.21 -15.24 3.58
N ASP A 235 12.55 -15.17 2.29
CA ASP A 235 13.38 -14.07 1.77
C ASP A 235 12.67 -12.71 1.87
N GLU A 236 11.38 -12.64 1.51
CA GLU A 236 10.58 -11.42 1.72
C GLU A 236 10.45 -11.04 3.20
N THR A 237 10.43 -12.04 4.09
CA THR A 237 10.45 -11.81 5.55
C THR A 237 11.78 -11.19 5.98
N LEU A 238 12.90 -11.62 5.39
CA LEU A 238 14.21 -11.04 5.63
C LEU A 238 14.29 -9.59 5.12
N GLU A 239 13.73 -9.30 3.94
CA GLU A 239 13.63 -7.92 3.43
C GLU A 239 12.80 -7.02 4.34
N PHE A 240 11.69 -7.52 4.87
CA PHE A 240 10.90 -6.79 5.86
C PHE A 240 11.69 -6.55 7.16
N ALA A 241 12.45 -7.53 7.63
CA ALA A 241 13.33 -7.37 8.80
C ALA A 241 14.42 -6.32 8.58
N LYS A 242 15.00 -6.24 7.37
CA LYS A 242 15.96 -5.18 7.01
C LYS A 242 15.32 -3.80 7.03
N ALA A 243 14.10 -3.66 6.51
CA ALA A 243 13.35 -2.40 6.56
C ALA A 243 13.06 -1.94 8.00
N ILE A 244 12.67 -2.87 8.89
CA ILE A 244 12.47 -2.59 10.31
C ILE A 244 13.76 -2.14 10.98
N GLN A 245 14.86 -2.87 10.77
CA GLN A 245 16.16 -2.52 11.33
C GLN A 245 16.61 -1.13 10.87
N LEU A 246 16.44 -0.83 9.59
CA LEU A 246 16.73 0.49 9.04
C LEU A 246 15.85 1.59 9.65
N ALA A 247 14.55 1.35 9.84
CA ALA A 247 13.67 2.32 10.47
C ALA A 247 14.13 2.65 11.90
N ARG A 248 14.59 1.65 12.66
CA ARG A 248 15.18 1.85 14.00
C ARG A 248 16.47 2.67 13.97
N GLU A 249 17.28 2.55 12.91
CA GLU A 249 18.51 3.33 12.75
C GLU A 249 18.25 4.79 12.35
N LEU A 250 17.14 5.04 11.64
CA LEU A 250 16.78 6.37 11.14
C LEU A 250 15.88 7.17 12.09
N THR A 251 15.43 6.57 13.20
CA THR A 251 14.48 7.19 14.14
C THR A 251 14.95 7.05 15.58
N ASN A 252 14.35 7.82 16.49
CA ASN A 252 14.71 7.83 17.90
C ASN A 252 13.60 7.17 18.74
N GLU A 253 13.95 6.20 19.58
CA GLU A 253 12.98 5.50 20.44
C GLU A 253 12.29 6.41 21.48
N THR A 254 12.84 7.60 21.73
CA THR A 254 12.22 8.58 22.65
C THR A 254 11.02 9.31 22.06
N ASP A 255 10.91 9.37 20.73
CA ASP A 255 9.83 10.08 20.02
C ASP A 255 9.11 9.23 18.96
N THR A 256 9.64 8.03 18.65
CA THR A 256 9.13 7.17 17.58
C THR A 256 8.66 5.83 18.14
N LEU A 257 7.39 5.51 17.92
CA LEU A 257 6.81 4.18 18.17
C LEU A 257 6.86 3.33 16.90
N ILE A 258 7.59 2.22 16.95
CA ILE A 258 7.60 1.20 15.89
C ILE A 258 6.80 -0.01 16.36
N VAL A 259 5.73 -0.35 15.62
CA VAL A 259 4.92 -1.55 15.86
C VAL A 259 5.09 -2.52 14.70
N VAL A 260 5.46 -3.76 15.00
CA VAL A 260 5.58 -4.84 14.02
C VAL A 260 4.54 -5.90 14.35
N THR A 261 3.75 -6.29 13.36
CA THR A 261 2.70 -7.30 13.52
C THR A 261 2.40 -8.01 12.19
N ALA A 262 1.48 -8.96 12.21
CA ALA A 262 0.94 -9.63 11.03
C ALA A 262 -0.58 -9.49 11.00
N ASP A 263 -1.15 -9.42 9.80
CA ASP A 263 -2.60 -9.33 9.62
C ASP A 263 -3.29 -10.70 9.78
N HIS A 264 -2.59 -11.78 9.44
CA HIS A 264 -2.90 -13.17 9.79
C HIS A 264 -1.68 -14.09 9.58
N SER A 265 -1.81 -15.35 10.00
CA SER A 265 -0.82 -16.41 9.74
C SER A 265 -1.08 -17.10 8.39
N HIS A 266 -0.18 -18.02 8.06
CA HIS A 266 -0.33 -19.06 7.04
C HIS A 266 -0.21 -20.46 7.67
N ALA A 267 -0.53 -21.51 6.91
CA ALA A 267 -0.44 -22.91 7.35
C ALA A 267 0.99 -23.48 7.28
N MET A 268 2.02 -22.63 7.23
CA MET A 268 3.41 -23.07 7.19
C MET A 268 3.79 -23.78 8.49
N SER A 269 4.42 -24.95 8.37
CA SER A 269 5.03 -25.67 9.49
C SER A 269 6.48 -26.02 9.18
N TYR A 270 7.36 -25.86 10.15
CA TYR A 270 8.75 -26.32 10.07
C TYR A 270 8.92 -27.58 10.94
N SER A 271 9.21 -28.70 10.30
CA SER A 271 9.24 -30.03 10.93
C SER A 271 10.65 -30.55 11.14
N GLY A 272 10.82 -31.43 12.13
CA GLY A 272 12.08 -32.12 12.42
C GLY A 272 12.31 -33.38 11.57
N TYR A 273 13.47 -34.04 11.71
CA TYR A 273 14.55 -33.79 12.68
C TYR A 273 15.84 -33.33 11.97
N ALA A 274 15.92 -32.07 11.57
CA ALA A 274 17.13 -31.48 11.02
C ALA A 274 18.16 -31.14 12.11
N ASP A 275 19.44 -31.31 11.81
CA ASP A 275 20.54 -30.87 12.69
C ASP A 275 20.64 -29.35 12.71
N ARG A 276 21.18 -28.82 13.81
CA ARG A 276 21.44 -27.38 13.95
C ARG A 276 22.46 -26.94 12.89
N GLY A 277 22.10 -25.90 12.14
CA GLY A 277 22.94 -25.33 11.07
C GLY A 277 22.68 -25.93 9.68
N ASN A 278 21.77 -26.91 9.57
CA ASN A 278 21.32 -27.38 8.26
C ASN A 278 20.61 -26.25 7.50
N ASP A 279 20.87 -26.17 6.20
CA ASP A 279 20.13 -25.29 5.31
C ASP A 279 18.65 -25.70 5.26
N ILE A 280 17.79 -24.71 5.11
CA ILE A 280 16.35 -24.88 4.94
C ILE A 280 15.93 -24.64 3.48
N PHE A 281 16.89 -24.48 2.55
CA PHE A 281 16.73 -24.32 1.09
C PHE A 281 17.82 -24.96 0.23
#